data_AF-W3AL32-F1
#
_entry.id   AF-W3AL32-F1
#
_cell.length_a   1.000
_cell.length_b   1.000
_cell.length_c   1.000
_cell.angle_alpha   90.00
_cell.angle_beta   90.00
_cell.angle_gamma   90.00
#
_symmetry.space_group_name_H-M   'P 1'
#
loop_
_entity.id
_entity.type
_entity.pdbx_description
1 polymer ?
#
loop_
_entity_poly.entity_id
_entity_poly.type
_entity_poly.pdbx_seq_one_letter_code
_entity_poly.pdbx_strand_id
1 'polypeptide(L)' 'MLYCKDTCPCLNTECDLYQNCDACIERHHSSEQFPYTACEICEREGCERADPREHKA' A
#
# COMPACT_ATOMS: atom_id res chain seq x y z
N MET A 1 -6.87 -11.21 -2.61
CA MET A 1 -7.83 -10.21 -3.12
C MET A 1 -7.20 -8.85 -2.92
N LEU A 2 -6.94 -8.13 -4.00
CA LEU A 2 -6.32 -6.80 -3.93
C LEU A 2 -7.24 -5.85 -3.16
N TYR A 3 -6.68 -4.98 -2.32
CA TYR A 3 -7.43 -3.98 -1.55
C TYR A 3 -8.52 -4.53 -0.61
N CYS A 4 -8.25 -5.67 0.03
CA CYS A 4 -9.10 -6.16 1.12
C CYS A 4 -8.66 -5.54 2.45
N LYS A 5 -9.53 -4.76 3.08
CA LYS A 5 -9.25 -4.07 4.35
C LYS A 5 -8.81 -5.04 5.47
N ASP A 6 -9.46 -6.19 5.56
CA ASP A 6 -9.27 -7.15 6.64
C ASP A 6 -7.95 -7.93 6.50
N THR A 7 -7.35 -7.88 5.31
CA THR A 7 -6.07 -8.53 5.00
C THR A 7 -5.06 -7.53 4.43
N CYS A 8 -5.09 -6.28 4.89
CA CYS A 8 -4.19 -5.24 4.40
C CYS A 8 -2.72 -5.60 4.74
N PRO A 9 -1.82 -5.72 3.74
CA PRO A 9 -0.43 -6.10 3.98
C PRO A 9 0.44 -4.93 4.46
N CYS A 10 -0.10 -3.72 4.55
CA CYS A 10 0.65 -2.55 4.99
C CYS A 10 1.06 -2.70 6.46
N LEU A 11 2.36 -2.54 6.75
CA LEU A 11 2.89 -2.59 8.10
C LEU A 11 2.73 -1.26 8.86
N ASN A 12 2.40 -0.17 8.15
CA ASN A 12 2.17 1.14 8.76
C ASN A 12 0.74 1.25 9.33
N THR A 13 0.47 0.51 10.41
CA THR A 13 -0.86 0.41 11.04
C THR A 13 -1.31 1.69 11.73
N GLU A 14 -0.38 2.61 12.03
CA GLU A 14 -0.68 3.94 12.60
C GLU A 14 -1.03 5.00 11.55
N CYS A 15 -1.01 4.65 10.25
CA CYS A 15 -1.41 5.53 9.17
C CYS A 15 -2.89 5.94 9.32
N ASP A 16 -3.19 7.22 9.06
CA ASP A 16 -4.56 7.76 9.07
C ASP A 16 -5.49 7.07 8.04
N LEU A 17 -4.91 6.47 7.01
CA LEU A 17 -5.62 5.72 5.98
C LEU A 17 -5.47 4.20 6.09
N TYR A 18 -4.93 3.67 7.19
CA TYR A 18 -4.82 2.23 7.36
C TYR A 18 -6.21 1.56 7.20
N GLN A 19 -6.29 0.51 6.37
CA GLN A 19 -7.53 -0.18 5.99
C GLN A 19 -8.57 0.67 5.23
N ASN A 20 -8.29 1.93 4.92
CA ASN A 20 -9.11 2.76 4.03
C ASN A 20 -8.57 2.69 2.59
N CYS A 21 -8.99 1.66 1.87
CA CYS A 21 -8.41 1.31 0.57
C CYS A 21 -8.55 2.44 -0.47
N ASP A 22 -9.72 3.02 -0.63
CA ASP A 22 -9.96 4.04 -1.68
C ASP A 22 -9.07 5.28 -1.48
N ALA A 23 -9.00 5.80 -0.25
CA ALA A 23 -8.16 6.94 0.07
C ALA A 23 -6.65 6.61 -0.01
N CYS A 24 -6.27 5.38 0.37
CA CYS A 24 -4.89 4.91 0.31
C CYS A 24 -4.40 4.85 -1.15
N ILE A 25 -5.24 4.32 -2.05
CA ILE A 25 -4.99 4.29 -3.50
C ILE A 25 -4.79 5.71 -4.02
N GLU A 26 -5.73 6.62 -3.74
CA GLU A 26 -5.65 8.01 -4.21
C GLU A 26 -4.34 8.69 -3.76
N ARG A 27 -3.94 8.50 -2.50
CA ARG A 27 -2.72 9.10 -1.96
C ARG A 27 -1.46 8.53 -2.59
N HIS A 28 -1.35 7.21 -2.70
CA HIS A 28 -0.18 6.58 -3.29
C HIS A 28 -0.08 6.88 -4.78
N HIS A 29 -1.16 6.74 -5.55
CA HIS A 29 -1.15 6.98 -7.00
C HIS A 29 -0.92 8.45 -7.37
N SER A 30 -1.22 9.37 -6.45
CA SER A 30 -0.89 10.80 -6.59
C SER A 30 0.49 11.17 -6.05
N SER A 31 1.21 10.24 -5.41
CA SER A 31 2.53 10.49 -4.83
C SER A 31 3.62 10.23 -5.85
N GLU A 32 4.42 11.26 -6.15
CA GLU A 32 5.66 11.08 -6.93
C GLU A 32 6.71 10.28 -6.15
N GLN A 33 6.67 10.29 -4.82
CA GLN A 33 7.67 9.60 -4.00
C GLN A 33 7.30 8.14 -3.69
N PHE A 34 6.02 7.84 -3.50
CA PHE A 34 5.54 6.51 -3.13
C PHE A 34 4.35 6.10 -4.01
N PRO A 35 4.56 5.86 -5.31
CA PRO A 35 3.47 5.67 -6.28
C PRO A 35 2.67 4.37 -6.09
N TYR A 36 3.19 3.40 -5.30
CA TYR A 36 2.59 2.08 -5.13
C TYR A 36 2.09 1.87 -3.70
N THR A 37 0.90 1.31 -3.57
CA THR A 37 0.35 0.83 -2.31
C THR A 37 1.02 -0.49 -1.90
N ALA A 38 1.00 -0.78 -0.59
CA ALA A 38 1.42 -2.09 -0.08
C ALA A 38 0.64 -3.26 -0.71
N CYS A 39 -0.63 -3.06 -1.07
CA CYS A 39 -1.44 -4.08 -1.73
C CYS A 39 -0.91 -4.43 -3.12
N GLU A 40 -0.56 -3.42 -3.92
CA GLU A 40 -0.02 -3.62 -5.28
C GLU A 40 1.35 -4.28 -5.24
N ILE A 41 2.18 -3.86 -4.30
CA ILE A 41 3.50 -4.45 -4.10
C ILE A 41 3.35 -5.92 -3.66
N CYS A 42 2.45 -6.22 -2.71
CA CYS A 42 2.19 -7.60 -2.31
C CYS A 42 1.72 -8.46 -3.50
N GLU A 43 0.83 -7.95 -4.35
CA GLU A 43 0.35 -8.69 -5.52
C GLU A 43 1.45 -8.96 -6.54
N ARG A 44 2.36 -8.01 -6.75
CA ARG A 44 3.45 -8.11 -7.74
C ARG A 44 4.64 -8.93 -7.24
N GLU A 45 5.03 -8.75 -5.98
CA GLU A 45 6.33 -9.18 -5.46
C GLU A 45 6.26 -10.05 -4.20
N GLY A 46 5.07 -10.27 -3.65
CA GLY A 46 4.87 -10.96 -2.39
C GLY A 46 4.71 -10.00 -1.21
N CYS A 47 3.86 -10.39 -0.25
CA CYS A 47 3.50 -9.57 0.90
C CYS A 47 4.67 -9.27 1.84
N GLU A 48 5.72 -10.09 1.81
CA GLU A 48 6.99 -9.86 2.52
C GLU A 48 7.74 -8.62 2.02
N ARG A 49 7.46 -8.15 0.80
CA ARG A 49 8.07 -6.96 0.20
C ARG A 49 7.15 -5.76 0.15
N ALA A 50 5.98 -5.81 0.81
CA ALA A 50 4.89 -4.84 0.68
C ALA A 50 5.14 -3.47 1.33
N ASP A 51 6.39 -3.07 1.58
CA ASP A 51 6.73 -1.76 2.15
C ASP A 51 6.95 -0.72 1.03
N PRO A 52 6.06 0.27 0.86
CA PRO A 52 6.21 1.30 -0.17
C PRO A 52 7.53 2.06 -0.11
N ARG A 53 8.22 2.08 1.03
CA ARG A 53 9.50 2.78 1.19
C ARG A 53 10.65 2.16 0.41
N GLU A 54 10.54 0.88 0.08
CA GLU A 54 11.50 0.16 -0.77
C GLU A 54 11.24 0.39 -2.27
N HIS A 55 10.07 0.96 -2.63
CA HIS A 55 9.57 1.08 -4.00
C HIS A 55 9.32 2.54 -4.41
N LYS A 56 10.21 3.43 -3.97
CA LYS A 56 10.17 4.85 -4.35
C LYS A 56 10.45 5.03 -5.85
N ALA A 57 9.84 6.04 -6.47
CA ALA A 57 10.17 6.44 -7.83
C ALA A 57 11.52 7.16 -7.92
#